data_AF-A0A7Y2Y8G6-F1
#
_entry.id   AF-A0A7Y2Y8G6-F1
#
_cell.length_a   1.000
_cell.length_b   1.000
_cell.length_c   1.000
_cell.angle_alpha   90.00
_cell.angle_beta   90.00
_cell.angle_gamma   90.00
#
_symmetry.space_group_name_H-M   'P 1'
#
loop_
_entity.id
_entity.type
_entity.pdbx_description
1 polymer ?
#
loop_
_entity_poly.entity_id
_entity_poly.type
_entity_poly.pdbx_seq_one_letter_code
_entity_poly.pdbx_strand_id
1 'polypeptide(L)' 'MSKDKVKIFDTTLRDGEQVPGCKLNTEQKLIIAEQLDELGVDVIEAGFPVS' A
#
# COMPACT_ATOMS: atom_id res chain seq x y z
N MET A 1 23.99 19.50 -8.53
CA MET A 1 23.44 18.15 -8.75
C MET A 1 21.97 18.20 -8.35
N SER A 2 21.05 18.22 -9.31
CA SER A 2 19.65 17.93 -9.02
C SER A 2 19.61 16.51 -8.45
N LYS A 3 19.20 16.34 -7.19
CA LYS A 3 18.95 15.01 -6.65
C LYS A 3 17.74 14.47 -7.40
N ASP A 4 17.92 13.43 -8.21
CA ASP A 4 16.79 12.71 -8.78
C ASP A 4 15.94 12.18 -7.62
N LYS A 5 14.73 12.72 -7.47
CA LYS A 5 13.81 12.32 -6.40
C LYS A 5 13.15 11.01 -6.81
N VAL A 6 13.55 9.91 -6.18
CA VAL A 6 12.86 8.62 -6.29
C VAL A 6 11.54 8.70 -5.52
N LYS A 7 10.46 8.21 -6.12
CA LYS A 7 9.16 8.06 -5.47
C LYS A 7 8.86 6.59 -5.25
N ILE A 8 8.29 6.27 -4.10
CA ILE A 8 7.85 4.91 -3.75
C ILE A 8 6.34 4.80 -3.99
N PHE A 9 5.96 3.88 -4.86
CA PHE A 9 4.58 3.48 -5.11
C PHE A 9 4.37 2.10 -4.49
N ASP A 10 3.62 2.03 -3.40
CA ASP A 10 3.38 0.80 -2.65
C ASP A 10 2.09 0.11 -3.11
N THR A 11 2.17 -1.20 -3.41
CA THR A 11 1.04 -2.01 -3.90
C THR A 11 0.58 -3.07 -2.89
N THR A 12 0.99 -2.96 -1.62
CA THR A 12 0.69 -3.96 -0.58
C THR A 12 -0.80 -4.18 -0.41
N LEU A 13 -1.61 -3.12 -0.41
CA LEU A 13 -3.07 -3.20 -0.22
C LEU A 13 -3.85 -3.66 -1.46
N ARG A 14 -3.19 -3.79 -2.62
CA ARG A 14 -3.80 -4.29 -3.86
C ARG A 14 -3.20 -5.64 -4.25
N ASP A 15 -1.96 -5.65 -4.70
CA ASP A 15 -1.29 -6.84 -5.23
C ASP A 15 -0.98 -7.82 -4.09
N GLY A 16 -0.63 -7.30 -2.90
CA GLY A 16 -0.37 -8.13 -1.71
C GLY A 16 -1.61 -8.91 -1.25
N GLU A 17 -2.81 -8.34 -1.40
CA GLU A 17 -4.09 -9.03 -1.10
C GLU A 17 -4.49 -10.04 -2.18
N GLN A 18 -3.92 -9.98 -3.39
CA GLN A 18 -4.22 -10.96 -4.44
C GLN A 18 -3.47 -12.29 -4.25
N VAL A 19 -2.52 -12.35 -3.31
CA VAL A 19 -1.78 -13.57 -2.98
C VAL A 19 -2.73 -14.60 -2.35
N PRO A 20 -2.73 -15.87 -2.81
CA PRO A 20 -3.54 -16.92 -2.22
C PRO A 20 -3.34 -17.03 -0.71
N GLY A 21 -4.43 -16.97 0.05
CA GLY A 21 -4.41 -17.03 1.52
C GLY A 21 -4.16 -15.68 2.21
N CYS A 22 -3.90 -14.61 1.46
CA CYS A 22 -3.74 -13.26 2.00
C CYS A 22 -5.03 -12.46 1.73
N LYS A 23 -6.01 -12.54 2.62
CA LYS A 23 -7.21 -11.68 2.55
C LYS A 23 -7.19 -10.69 3.70
N LEU A 24 -7.20 -9.40 3.37
CA LEU A 24 -7.19 -8.34 4.35
C LEU A 24 -8.63 -7.86 4.57
N ASN A 25 -9.07 -7.82 5.81
CA ASN A 25 -10.31 -7.13 6.15
C ASN A 25 -10.08 -5.61 6.21
N THR A 26 -11.17 -4.84 6.32
CA THR A 26 -11.10 -3.36 6.34
C THR A 26 -10.21 -2.83 7.46
N GLU A 27 -10.28 -3.41 8.66
CA GLU A 27 -9.47 -2.99 9.81
C GLU A 27 -7.98 -3.24 9.58
N GLN A 28 -7.61 -4.41 9.05
CA GLN A 28 -6.24 -4.76 8.68
C GLN A 28 -5.71 -3.81 7.61
N LYS A 29 -6.54 -3.45 6.62
CA LYS A 29 -6.15 -2.48 5.58
C LYS A 29 -5.82 -1.11 6.16
N LEU A 30 -6.62 -0.63 7.13
CA LEU A 30 -6.37 0.64 7.80
C LEU A 30 -5.07 0.61 8.60
N ILE A 31 -4.85 -0.44 9.39
CA ILE A 31 -3.60 -0.61 10.16
C ILE A 31 -2.39 -0.61 9.22
N ILE A 32 -2.43 -1.36 8.13
CA ILE A 32 -1.33 -1.41 7.16
C ILE A 32 -1.14 -0.06 6.47
N ALA A 33 -2.22 0.64 6.11
CA ALA A 33 -2.14 1.97 5.50
C ALA A 33 -1.45 2.99 6.41
N GLU A 34 -1.78 3.00 7.70
CA GLU A 34 -1.11 3.85 8.71
C GLU A 34 0.38 3.51 8.81
N GLN A 35 0.74 2.23 8.81
CA GLN A 35 2.15 1.81 8.84
C GLN A 35 2.92 2.18 7.57
N LEU A 36 2.27 2.15 6.40
CA LEU A 36 2.88 2.59 5.14
C LEU A 36 3.09 4.11 5.10
N ASP A 37 2.15 4.89 5.67
CA ASP A 37 2.29 6.33 5.84
C ASP A 37 3.44 6.68 6.79
N GLU A 38 3.53 6.01 7.94
CA GLU A 38 4.65 6.16 8.89
C GLU A 38 6.00 5.77 8.27
N LEU A 39 6.02 4.77 7.38
CA LEU A 39 7.21 4.37 6.62
C LEU A 39 7.65 5.45 5.61
N GLY A 40 6.74 6.35 5.22
CA GLY A 40 7.03 7.47 4.32
C GLY A 40 6.98 7.11 2.84
N VAL A 41 6.11 6.19 2.44
CA VAL A 41 5.88 5.92 1.00
C VAL A 41 5.18 7.12 0.35
N ASP A 42 5.49 7.41 -0.91
CA ASP A 42 4.90 8.58 -1.59
C ASP A 42 3.45 8.34 -2.04
N VAL A 43 3.09 7.09 -2.35
CA VAL A 43 1.76 6.69 -2.83
C VAL A 43 1.43 5.28 -2.34
N ILE A 44 0.21 5.10 -1.83
CA ILE A 44 -0.36 3.80 -1.45
C ILE A 44 -1.47 3.43 -2.43
N GLU A 45 -1.39 2.25 -3.04
CA GLU A 45 -2.45 1.70 -3.88
C GLU A 45 -3.47 0.92 -3.04
N ALA A 46 -4.62 1.53 -2.75
CA ALA A 46 -5.60 1.05 -1.76
C ALA A 46 -6.41 -0.22 -2.14
N GLY A 47 -6.19 -0.82 -3.32
CA GLY A 47 -6.94 -1.99 -3.79
C GLY A 47 -7.92 -1.70 -4.94
N PHE A 48 -8.99 -2.49 -5.05
CA PHE A 48 -10.05 -2.32 -6.07
C PHE A 48 -11.35 -1.82 -5.44
N PRO A 49 -11.94 -0.70 -5.89
CA PRO A 49 -13.16 -0.16 -5.26
C PRO A 49 -14.43 -0.97 -5.52
N VAL A 50 -14.39 -1.95 -6.44
CA VAL A 50 -15.53 -2.82 -6.78
C VAL A 50 -15.55 -4.14 -6.00
N SER A 51 -14.50 -4.42 -5.22
CA SER A 51 -14.34 -5.66 -4.44
C SER A 51 -15.00 -5.62 -3.07
#